data_AF-A0A7X8MBR9-F1
#
_entry.id   AF-A0A7X8MBR9-F1
#
_cell.length_a   1.000
_cell.length_b   1.000
_cell.length_c   1.000
_cell.angle_alpha   90.00
_cell.angle_beta   90.00
_cell.angle_gamma   90.00
#
_symmetry.space_group_name_H-M   'P 1'
#
loop_
_entity.id
_entity.type
_entity.pdbx_description
1 polymer ?
#
loop_
_entity_poly.entity_id
_entity_poly.type
_entity_poly.pdbx_seq_one_letter_code
_entity_poly.pdbx_strand_id
1 'polypeptide(L)'
;FLTRDLYQGYIRPQASNKELIYTTYFFGILINVLGFLMAYSTKSINDIWGWITMGLVGGITMPTVLRLYWWRFNASGFAVGTLIGLVAALVQRFFAPGMPEWHQLVYTIVIGTAGCVVGTYLTPPTDRQVLENFYRTTKPFGLWRPLFSILSANEQQTMRYEHRYDLIALPIGLCWQFTLLMLPMQLVIHEFQAAAVTGAVFLLCSIGMYFFWYKKLPPAQAQ
;
A
#
# COMPACT_ATOMS: atom_id res chain seq x y z
N PHE A 1 4.05 3.92 -15.75
CA PHE A 1 2.65 4.34 -15.86
C PHE A 1 2.38 5.15 -17.11
N LEU A 2 2.65 6.47 -17.16
CA LEU A 2 2.20 7.34 -18.28
C LEU A 2 2.56 6.85 -19.69
N THR A 3 3.79 6.37 -19.91
CA THR A 3 4.19 5.87 -21.24
C THR A 3 3.52 4.55 -21.61
N ARG A 4 3.51 3.57 -20.69
CA ARG A 4 3.04 2.22 -21.01
C ARG A 4 1.52 2.06 -20.87
N ASP A 5 0.97 2.55 -19.77
CA ASP A 5 -0.41 2.27 -19.40
C ASP A 5 -1.35 3.28 -20.05
N LEU A 6 -0.93 4.56 -20.16
CA LEU A 6 -1.75 5.60 -20.78
C LEU A 6 -1.44 5.75 -22.28
N TYR A 7 -0.18 6.05 -22.63
CA TYR A 7 0.19 6.34 -24.02
C TYR A 7 0.14 5.09 -24.90
N GLN A 8 0.88 4.04 -24.56
CA GLN A 8 0.83 2.79 -25.34
C GLN A 8 -0.52 2.09 -25.17
N GLY A 9 -1.05 2.03 -23.94
CA GLY A 9 -2.31 1.34 -23.66
C GLY A 9 -3.53 1.89 -24.40
N TYR A 10 -3.67 3.22 -24.49
CA TYR A 10 -4.90 3.85 -25.02
C TYR A 10 -4.69 4.76 -26.24
N ILE A 11 -3.53 5.42 -26.37
CA ILE A 11 -3.32 6.43 -27.42
C ILE A 11 -2.68 5.79 -28.66
N ARG A 12 -1.59 5.04 -28.49
CA ARG A 12 -0.86 4.42 -29.60
C ARG A 12 -0.35 3.01 -29.25
N PRO A 13 -1.20 1.97 -29.38
CA PRO A 13 -0.83 0.58 -29.07
C PRO A 13 0.37 0.04 -29.84
N GLN A 14 0.54 0.47 -31.09
CA GLN A 14 1.65 0.05 -31.95
C GLN A 14 2.84 1.03 -31.95
N ALA A 15 3.03 1.79 -30.86
CA ALA A 15 4.19 2.67 -30.73
C ALA A 15 5.50 1.87 -30.76
N SER A 16 6.48 2.39 -31.49
CA SER A 16 7.81 1.75 -31.59
C SER A 16 8.62 1.93 -30.30
N ASN A 17 9.60 1.07 -30.03
CA ASN A 17 10.44 1.20 -28.83
C ASN A 17 11.13 2.57 -28.73
N LYS A 18 11.60 3.12 -29.86
CA LYS A 18 12.22 4.46 -29.88
C LYS A 18 11.23 5.53 -29.45
N GLU A 19 10.02 5.48 -29.96
CA GLU A 19 8.94 6.39 -29.60
C GLU A 19 8.59 6.30 -28.12
N LEU A 20 8.46 5.09 -27.55
CA LEU A 20 8.19 4.92 -26.12
C LEU A 20 9.29 5.53 -25.24
N ILE A 21 10.55 5.47 -25.66
CA ILE A 21 11.66 6.12 -24.95
C ILE A 21 11.50 7.64 -24.99
N TYR A 22 11.25 8.23 -26.16
CA TYR A 22 11.03 9.68 -26.27
C TYR A 22 9.82 10.16 -25.50
N THR A 23 8.72 9.42 -25.54
CA THR A 23 7.51 9.72 -24.75
C THR A 23 7.79 9.64 -23.25
N THR A 24 8.65 8.71 -22.82
CA THR A 24 9.10 8.65 -21.42
C THR A 24 9.91 9.88 -21.02
N TYR A 25 10.84 10.33 -21.88
CA TYR A 25 11.57 11.57 -21.63
C TYR A 25 10.64 12.79 -21.62
N PHE A 26 9.68 12.86 -22.54
CA PHE A 26 8.70 13.93 -22.57
C PHE A 26 7.90 13.99 -21.26
N PHE A 27 7.31 12.88 -20.82
CA PHE A 27 6.57 12.85 -19.56
C PHE A 27 7.46 13.11 -18.35
N GLY A 28 8.71 12.63 -18.37
CA GLY A 28 9.68 12.90 -17.31
C GLY A 28 9.99 14.39 -17.18
N ILE A 29 10.28 15.06 -18.30
CA ILE A 29 10.51 16.51 -18.34
C ILE A 29 9.24 17.26 -17.93
N LEU A 30 8.08 16.86 -18.44
CA LEU A 30 6.80 17.49 -18.11
C LEU A 30 6.51 17.45 -16.60
N ILE A 31 6.63 16.27 -15.98
CA ILE A 31 6.45 16.11 -14.53
C ILE A 31 7.46 16.95 -13.76
N ASN A 32 8.73 16.99 -14.20
CA ASN A 32 9.77 17.76 -13.54
C ASN A 32 9.46 19.27 -13.57
N VAL A 33 9.08 19.80 -14.72
CA VAL A 33 8.70 21.21 -14.89
C VAL A 33 7.49 21.54 -14.02
N LEU A 34 6.43 20.71 -14.05
CA LEU A 34 5.25 20.92 -13.22
C LEU A 34 5.58 20.86 -11.72
N GLY A 35 6.44 19.90 -11.32
CA GLY A 35 6.92 19.78 -9.95
C GLY A 35 7.71 21.02 -9.50
N PHE A 36 8.57 21.56 -10.37
CA PHE A 36 9.33 22.78 -10.10
C PHE A 36 8.42 24.01 -9.96
N LEU A 37 7.43 24.15 -10.83
CA LEU A 37 6.43 25.22 -10.75
C LEU A 37 5.61 25.14 -9.46
N MET A 38 5.18 23.93 -9.07
CA MET A 38 4.49 23.72 -7.80
C MET A 38 5.38 24.02 -6.60
N ALA A 39 6.64 23.58 -6.63
CA ALA A 39 7.60 23.82 -5.57
C ALA A 39 7.81 25.32 -5.33
N TYR A 40 7.90 26.12 -6.40
CA TYR A 40 8.03 27.58 -6.31
C TYR A 40 6.82 28.25 -5.63
N SER A 41 5.61 27.72 -5.84
CA SER A 41 4.39 28.27 -5.25
C SER A 41 4.10 27.78 -3.81
N THR A 42 4.84 26.78 -3.34
CA THR A 42 4.58 26.10 -2.06
C THR A 42 5.16 26.87 -0.88
N LYS A 43 4.31 27.27 0.06
CA LYS A 43 4.72 27.98 1.28
C LYS A 43 5.24 27.07 2.39
N SER A 44 4.76 25.82 2.44
CA SER A 44 5.15 24.82 3.44
C SER A 44 5.22 23.45 2.80
N ILE A 45 6.41 22.84 2.84
CA ILE A 45 6.60 21.46 2.39
C ILE A 45 5.76 20.53 3.26
N ASN A 46 5.73 20.75 4.58
CA ASN A 46 5.01 19.88 5.51
C ASN A 46 3.50 19.87 5.24
N ASP A 47 2.89 21.01 4.89
CA ASP A 47 1.46 21.07 4.58
C ASP A 47 1.10 20.23 3.34
N ILE A 48 1.89 20.36 2.26
CA ILE A 48 1.65 19.58 1.04
C ILE A 48 1.92 18.10 1.29
N TRP A 49 3.03 17.79 1.95
CA TRP A 49 3.41 16.40 2.23
C TRP A 49 2.40 15.72 3.15
N GLY A 50 1.97 16.42 4.20
CA GLY A 50 0.94 15.99 5.13
C GLY A 50 -0.38 15.74 4.42
N TRP A 51 -0.83 16.65 3.55
CA TRP A 51 -2.08 16.44 2.80
C TRP A 51 -2.00 15.30 1.79
N ILE A 52 -0.89 15.16 1.06
CA ILE A 52 -0.69 14.04 0.12
C ILE A 52 -0.71 12.71 0.87
N THR A 53 -0.02 12.61 2.01
CA THR A 53 0.10 11.33 2.72
C THR A 53 -1.09 11.00 3.62
N MET A 54 -1.63 11.98 4.32
CA MET A 54 -2.74 11.74 5.25
C MET A 54 -4.09 11.87 4.56
N GLY A 55 -4.24 12.83 3.64
CA GLY A 55 -5.45 12.98 2.84
C GLY A 55 -5.51 11.95 1.71
N LEU A 56 -4.67 12.14 0.69
CA LEU A 56 -4.80 11.42 -0.57
C LEU A 56 -4.40 9.94 -0.46
N VAL A 57 -3.23 9.64 0.11
CA VAL A 57 -2.81 8.25 0.37
C VAL A 57 -3.74 7.57 1.37
N GLY A 58 -4.18 8.28 2.41
CA GLY A 58 -5.21 7.79 3.35
C GLY A 58 -6.48 7.31 2.65
N GLY A 59 -7.00 8.10 1.70
CA GLY A 59 -8.21 7.77 0.93
C GLY A 59 -8.10 6.51 0.07
N ILE A 60 -6.92 6.18 -0.46
CA ILE A 60 -6.68 4.97 -1.27
C ILE A 60 -6.17 3.77 -0.46
N THR A 61 -5.86 3.97 0.81
CA THR A 61 -5.33 2.91 1.68
C THR A 61 -6.35 1.80 1.87
N MET A 62 -7.61 2.14 2.16
CA MET A 62 -8.66 1.16 2.46
C MET A 62 -9.03 0.25 1.28
N PRO A 63 -9.23 0.75 0.04
CA PRO A 63 -9.37 -0.11 -1.13
C PRO A 63 -8.21 -1.12 -1.29
N THR A 64 -6.99 -0.67 -0.99
CA THR A 64 -5.77 -1.48 -1.13
C THR A 64 -5.65 -2.55 -0.04
N VAL A 65 -6.13 -2.26 1.17
CA VAL A 65 -6.17 -3.23 2.28
C VAL A 65 -7.31 -4.23 2.06
N LEU A 66 -8.53 -3.75 1.83
CA LEU A 66 -9.73 -4.61 1.76
C LEU A 66 -9.65 -5.66 0.65
N ARG A 67 -8.96 -5.36 -0.47
CA ARG A 67 -8.74 -6.34 -1.55
C ARG A 67 -8.03 -7.61 -1.10
N LEU A 68 -7.20 -7.52 -0.06
CA LEU A 68 -6.47 -8.66 0.49
C LEU A 68 -7.21 -9.29 1.67
N TYR A 69 -7.88 -8.48 2.50
CA TYR A 69 -8.45 -8.95 3.77
C TYR A 69 -9.92 -9.36 3.72
N TRP A 70 -10.66 -9.02 2.66
CA TRP A 70 -12.10 -9.26 2.58
C TRP A 70 -12.48 -9.98 1.28
N TRP A 71 -12.89 -11.25 1.39
CA TRP A 71 -13.23 -12.10 0.25
C TRP A 71 -14.32 -11.56 -0.68
N ARG A 72 -15.26 -10.75 -0.14
CA ARG A 72 -16.38 -10.21 -0.90
C ARG A 72 -16.02 -8.95 -1.69
N PHE A 73 -14.88 -8.33 -1.39
CA PHE A 73 -14.43 -7.11 -2.01
C PHE A 73 -14.16 -7.32 -3.50
N ASN A 74 -14.70 -6.44 -4.35
CA ASN A 74 -14.66 -6.58 -5.80
C ASN A 74 -14.17 -5.29 -6.47
N ALA A 75 -14.06 -5.32 -7.80
CA ALA A 75 -13.55 -4.19 -8.58
C ALA A 75 -14.40 -2.92 -8.42
N SER A 76 -15.72 -3.04 -8.20
CA SER A 76 -16.59 -1.89 -7.95
C SER A 76 -16.32 -1.26 -6.59
N GLY A 77 -16.19 -2.07 -5.54
CA GLY A 77 -15.75 -1.62 -4.22
C GLY A 77 -14.42 -0.87 -4.27
N PHE A 78 -13.46 -1.38 -5.05
CA PHE A 78 -12.18 -0.71 -5.26
C PHE A 78 -12.33 0.64 -5.97
N ALA A 79 -13.06 0.69 -7.09
CA ALA A 79 -13.23 1.90 -7.88
C ALA A 79 -14.01 2.99 -7.12
N VAL A 80 -15.16 2.64 -6.53
CA VAL A 80 -16.02 3.55 -5.78
C VAL A 80 -15.33 4.02 -4.50
N GLY A 81 -14.68 3.11 -3.76
CA GLY A 81 -13.92 3.47 -2.56
C GLY A 81 -12.76 4.41 -2.86
N THR A 82 -12.01 4.17 -3.94
CA THR A 82 -10.92 5.04 -4.39
C THR A 82 -11.44 6.42 -4.79
N LEU A 83 -12.53 6.48 -5.56
CA LEU A 83 -13.14 7.74 -5.99
C LEU A 83 -13.66 8.55 -4.79
N ILE A 84 -14.38 7.90 -3.88
CA ILE A 84 -14.92 8.54 -2.67
C ILE A 84 -13.78 9.01 -1.75
N GLY A 85 -12.72 8.22 -1.57
CA GLY A 85 -11.55 8.62 -0.80
C GLY A 85 -10.84 9.84 -1.40
N LEU A 86 -10.68 9.88 -2.73
CA LEU A 86 -10.09 11.02 -3.44
C LEU A 86 -10.96 12.29 -3.30
N VAL A 87 -12.26 12.16 -3.54
CA VAL A 87 -13.21 13.28 -3.39
C VAL A 87 -13.22 13.76 -1.94
N ALA A 88 -13.19 12.87 -0.96
CA ALA A 88 -13.11 13.23 0.45
C ALA A 88 -11.85 14.04 0.75
N ALA A 89 -10.67 13.62 0.27
CA ALA A 89 -9.43 14.37 0.44
C ALA A 89 -9.48 15.79 -0.17
N LEU A 90 -10.11 15.93 -1.35
CA LEU A 90 -10.32 17.23 -1.98
C LEU A 90 -11.31 18.10 -1.19
N VAL A 91 -12.47 17.55 -0.78
CA VAL A 91 -13.46 18.24 0.05
C VAL A 91 -12.81 18.72 1.35
N GLN A 92 -12.04 17.87 2.02
CA GLN A 92 -11.31 18.28 3.22
C GLN A 92 -10.34 19.43 2.92
N ARG A 93 -9.59 19.39 1.81
CA ARG A 93 -8.65 20.46 1.44
C ARG A 93 -9.34 21.80 1.21
N PHE A 94 -10.51 21.80 0.57
CA PHE A 94 -11.23 23.03 0.25
C PHE A 94 -11.99 23.61 1.45
N PHE A 95 -12.65 22.77 2.25
CA PHE A 95 -13.51 23.23 3.35
C PHE A 95 -12.81 23.31 4.70
N ALA A 96 -11.77 22.51 4.92
CA ALA A 96 -11.04 22.44 6.19
C ALA A 96 -9.51 22.34 5.98
N PRO A 97 -8.86 23.31 5.29
CA PRO A 97 -7.43 23.25 4.98
C PRO A 97 -6.52 23.21 6.22
N GLY A 98 -6.98 23.75 7.36
CA GLY A 98 -6.24 23.74 8.63
C GLY A 98 -6.46 22.50 9.51
N MET A 99 -7.16 21.47 9.01
CA MET A 99 -7.40 20.25 9.77
C MET A 99 -6.07 19.56 10.12
N PRO A 100 -5.83 19.14 11.37
CA PRO A 100 -4.60 18.43 11.71
C PRO A 100 -4.45 17.15 10.90
N GLU A 101 -3.23 16.84 10.48
CA GLU A 101 -2.87 15.70 9.61
C GLU A 101 -3.51 14.37 10.04
N TRP A 102 -3.45 14.02 11.33
CA TRP A 102 -4.02 12.77 11.82
C TRP A 102 -5.57 12.74 11.73
N HIS A 103 -6.24 13.89 11.84
CA HIS A 103 -7.68 13.96 11.61
C HIS A 103 -8.01 13.81 10.12
N GLN A 104 -7.19 14.38 9.23
CA GLN A 104 -7.34 14.19 7.79
C GLN A 104 -7.29 12.70 7.44
N LEU A 105 -6.32 11.97 8.00
CA LEU A 105 -6.18 10.53 7.83
C LEU A 105 -7.41 9.76 8.29
N VAL A 106 -7.88 10.01 9.51
CA VAL A 106 -9.07 9.32 10.05
C VAL A 106 -10.29 9.62 9.19
N TYR A 107 -10.48 10.89 8.81
CA TYR A 107 -11.59 11.32 7.96
C TYR A 107 -11.59 10.62 6.60
N THR A 108 -10.46 10.60 5.88
CA THR A 108 -10.36 9.98 4.56
C THR A 108 -10.46 8.47 4.62
N ILE A 109 -9.91 7.82 5.65
CA ILE A 109 -10.05 6.38 5.88
C ILE A 109 -11.51 6.01 6.15
N VAL A 110 -12.22 6.75 7.02
CA VAL A 110 -13.60 6.42 7.37
C VAL A 110 -14.50 6.56 6.14
N ILE A 111 -14.39 7.67 5.41
CA ILE A 111 -15.22 7.92 4.23
C ILE A 111 -14.84 6.98 3.08
N GLY A 112 -13.55 6.76 2.85
CA GLY A 112 -13.06 5.80 1.85
C GLY A 112 -13.52 4.37 2.17
N THR A 113 -13.51 3.96 3.43
CA THR A 113 -14.04 2.65 3.87
C THR A 113 -15.54 2.56 3.62
N ALA A 114 -16.31 3.59 3.96
CA ALA A 114 -17.75 3.62 3.67
C ALA A 114 -17.99 3.48 2.16
N GLY A 115 -17.22 4.19 1.34
CA GLY A 115 -17.27 4.07 -0.12
C GLY A 115 -16.93 2.67 -0.63
N CYS A 116 -15.90 2.03 -0.05
CA CYS A 116 -15.53 0.65 -0.34
C CYS A 116 -16.69 -0.32 -0.06
N VAL A 117 -17.32 -0.19 1.12
CA VAL A 117 -18.43 -1.04 1.53
C VAL A 117 -19.62 -0.85 0.59
N VAL A 118 -20.03 0.39 0.35
CA VAL A 118 -21.14 0.72 -0.56
C VAL A 118 -20.85 0.14 -1.95
N GLY A 119 -19.69 0.46 -2.54
CA GLY A 119 -19.31 -0.03 -3.87
C GLY A 119 -19.27 -1.55 -3.98
N THR A 120 -18.86 -2.26 -2.92
CA THR A 120 -18.81 -3.73 -2.91
C THR A 120 -20.20 -4.36 -3.04
N TYR A 121 -21.22 -3.73 -2.45
CA TYR A 121 -22.60 -4.22 -2.47
C TYR A 121 -23.41 -3.74 -3.69
N LEU A 122 -22.91 -2.77 -4.47
CA LEU A 122 -23.55 -2.33 -5.71
C LEU A 122 -23.47 -3.38 -6.83
N THR A 123 -22.47 -4.26 -6.79
CA THR A 123 -22.23 -5.26 -7.83
C THR A 123 -22.17 -6.68 -7.25
N PRO A 124 -22.47 -7.71 -8.06
CA PRO A 124 -22.32 -9.09 -7.65
C PRO A 124 -20.88 -9.42 -7.22
N PRO A 125 -20.69 -10.49 -6.42
CA PRO A 125 -19.35 -10.96 -6.09
C PRO A 125 -18.58 -11.33 -7.37
N THR A 126 -17.26 -11.18 -7.31
CA THR A 126 -16.36 -11.66 -8.36
C THR A 126 -16.54 -13.17 -8.55
N ASP A 127 -16.29 -13.65 -9.78
CA ASP A 127 -16.39 -15.06 -10.14
C ASP A 127 -15.68 -15.97 -9.13
N ARG A 128 -16.36 -17.05 -8.77
CA ARG A 128 -15.87 -18.01 -7.78
C ARG A 128 -14.55 -18.65 -8.19
N GLN A 129 -14.34 -18.98 -9.46
CA GLN A 129 -13.10 -19.58 -9.94
C GLN A 129 -11.91 -18.64 -9.76
N VAL A 130 -12.11 -17.34 -9.99
CA VAL A 130 -11.09 -16.31 -9.78
C VAL A 130 -10.75 -16.19 -8.30
N LEU A 131 -11.76 -16.20 -7.43
CA LEU A 131 -11.57 -16.17 -5.97
C LEU A 131 -10.81 -17.40 -5.45
N GLU A 132 -11.17 -18.59 -5.95
CA GLU A 132 -10.53 -19.85 -5.57
C GLU A 132 -9.07 -19.88 -6.00
N ASN A 133 -8.80 -19.45 -7.24
CA ASN A 133 -7.42 -19.32 -7.75
C ASN A 133 -6.62 -18.31 -6.91
N PHE A 134 -7.18 -17.12 -6.68
CA PHE A 134 -6.54 -16.08 -5.87
C PHE A 134 -6.21 -16.58 -4.45
N TYR A 135 -7.14 -17.30 -3.81
CA TYR A 135 -6.98 -17.83 -2.47
C TYR A 135 -5.89 -18.91 -2.40
N ARG A 136 -5.83 -19.82 -3.39
CA ARG A 136 -4.78 -20.85 -3.48
C ARG A 136 -3.39 -20.27 -3.71
N THR A 137 -3.27 -19.27 -4.59
CA THR A 137 -1.98 -18.67 -4.94
C THR A 137 -1.48 -17.72 -3.85
N THR A 138 -2.34 -16.84 -3.33
CA THR A 138 -1.92 -15.73 -2.48
C THR A 138 -1.97 -16.07 -0.99
N LYS A 139 -2.78 -17.08 -0.60
CA LYS A 139 -3.03 -17.46 0.81
C LYS A 139 -3.23 -16.24 1.74
N PRO A 140 -4.13 -15.31 1.38
CA PRO A 140 -4.24 -14.02 2.06
C PRO A 140 -4.72 -14.16 3.50
N PHE A 141 -4.35 -13.19 4.34
CA PHE A 141 -4.94 -13.00 5.66
C PHE A 141 -6.35 -12.40 5.56
N GLY A 142 -7.20 -12.64 6.57
CA GLY A 142 -8.47 -11.93 6.73
C GLY A 142 -9.71 -12.82 6.74
N LEU A 143 -10.82 -12.28 6.24
CA LEU A 143 -12.17 -12.86 6.32
C LEU A 143 -12.42 -13.96 5.26
N TRP A 144 -11.45 -14.80 4.94
CA TRP A 144 -11.53 -15.80 3.86
C TRP A 144 -12.15 -17.13 4.27
N ARG A 145 -12.86 -17.18 5.40
CA ARG A 145 -13.47 -18.40 5.96
C ARG A 145 -14.29 -19.22 4.94
N PRO A 146 -15.10 -18.63 4.03
CA PRO A 146 -15.90 -19.41 3.08
C PRO A 146 -15.08 -20.24 2.09
N LEU A 147 -13.83 -19.84 1.83
CA LEU A 147 -12.94 -20.51 0.86
C LEU A 147 -11.91 -21.42 1.55
N PHE A 148 -11.91 -21.46 2.89
CA PHE A 148 -10.95 -22.27 3.66
C PHE A 148 -11.08 -23.78 3.39
N SER A 149 -12.31 -24.26 3.20
CA SER A 149 -12.61 -25.69 2.96
C SER A 149 -12.14 -26.21 1.60
N ILE A 150 -11.67 -25.33 0.72
CA ILE A 150 -11.24 -25.68 -0.65
C ILE A 150 -9.81 -26.23 -0.66
N LEU A 151 -9.02 -25.88 0.37
CA LEU A 151 -7.66 -26.35 0.55
C LEU A 151 -7.67 -27.77 1.15
N SER A 152 -6.74 -28.62 0.70
CA SER A 152 -6.49 -29.92 1.32
C SER A 152 -6.00 -29.78 2.77
N ALA A 153 -6.12 -30.82 3.58
CA ALA A 153 -5.69 -30.79 4.98
C ALA A 153 -4.21 -30.39 5.15
N ASN A 154 -3.34 -30.82 4.23
CA ASN A 154 -1.92 -30.48 4.23
C ASN A 154 -1.68 -28.99 3.88
N GLU A 155 -2.38 -28.47 2.87
CA GLU A 155 -2.32 -27.05 2.50
C GLU A 155 -2.82 -26.15 3.64
N GLN A 156 -3.90 -26.54 4.31
CA GLN A 156 -4.44 -25.83 5.47
C GLN A 156 -3.44 -25.76 6.62
N GLN A 157 -2.76 -26.88 6.92
CA GLN A 157 -1.75 -26.94 7.97
C GLN A 157 -0.53 -26.06 7.64
N THR A 158 -0.08 -26.11 6.38
CA THR A 158 1.05 -25.30 5.89
C THR A 158 0.72 -23.81 5.97
N MET A 159 -0.47 -23.41 5.50
CA MET A 159 -0.95 -22.04 5.58
C MET A 159 -1.06 -21.55 7.02
N ARG A 160 -1.61 -22.35 7.94
CA ARG A 160 -1.69 -21.99 9.37
C ARG A 160 -0.31 -21.84 10.02
N TYR A 161 0.65 -22.67 9.62
CA TYR A 161 2.02 -22.58 10.09
C TYR A 161 2.68 -21.29 9.61
N GLU A 162 2.63 -20.99 8.30
CA GLU A 162 3.11 -19.73 7.71
C GLU A 162 2.48 -18.52 8.43
N HIS A 163 1.15 -18.50 8.53
CA HIS A 163 0.41 -17.40 9.14
C HIS A 163 0.77 -17.15 10.61
N ARG A 164 1.06 -18.19 11.37
CA ARG A 164 1.48 -18.06 12.77
C ARG A 164 2.82 -17.33 12.89
N TYR A 165 3.79 -17.69 12.03
CA TYR A 165 5.11 -17.05 12.04
C TYR A 165 5.05 -15.62 11.51
N ASP A 166 4.23 -15.37 10.49
CA ASP A 166 4.00 -14.00 9.99
C ASP A 166 3.40 -13.09 11.06
N LEU A 167 2.43 -13.59 11.85
CA LEU A 167 1.84 -12.82 12.97
C LEU A 167 2.85 -12.54 14.09
N ILE A 168 3.77 -13.48 14.38
CA ILE A 168 4.85 -13.27 15.35
C ILE A 168 5.90 -12.30 14.81
N ALA A 169 6.19 -12.36 13.50
CA ALA A 169 7.14 -11.48 12.85
C ALA A 169 6.62 -10.04 12.73
N LEU A 170 5.30 -9.83 12.64
CA LEU A 170 4.68 -8.51 12.46
C LEU A 170 5.16 -7.43 13.45
N PRO A 171 5.07 -7.60 14.79
CA PRO A 171 5.56 -6.58 15.72
C PRO A 171 7.09 -6.37 15.63
N ILE A 172 7.85 -7.42 15.33
CA ILE A 172 9.31 -7.34 15.15
C ILE A 172 9.63 -6.54 13.88
N GLY A 173 8.92 -6.80 12.79
CA GLY A 173 9.05 -6.10 11.51
C GLY A 173 8.62 -4.64 11.60
N LEU A 174 7.56 -4.33 12.36
CA LEU A 174 7.19 -2.93 12.63
C LEU A 174 8.28 -2.21 13.42
N CYS A 175 8.78 -2.81 14.50
CA CYS A 175 9.88 -2.23 15.28
C CYS A 175 11.15 -2.06 14.43
N TRP A 176 11.47 -3.07 13.60
CA TRP A 176 12.55 -3.01 12.62
C TRP A 176 12.38 -1.84 11.64
N GLN A 177 11.18 -1.65 11.08
CA GLN A 177 10.89 -0.56 10.15
C GLN A 177 11.03 0.81 10.81
N PHE A 178 10.51 0.99 12.03
CA PHE A 178 10.64 2.25 12.77
C PHE A 178 12.10 2.57 13.07
N THR A 179 12.87 1.60 13.57
CA THR A 179 14.29 1.79 13.89
C THR A 179 15.14 2.06 12.64
N LEU A 180 14.84 1.39 11.52
CA LEU A 180 15.47 1.65 10.23
C LEU A 180 15.29 3.10 9.76
N LEU A 181 14.11 3.68 9.97
CA LEU A 181 13.81 5.07 9.59
C LEU A 181 14.37 6.10 10.58
N MET A 182 14.35 5.79 11.88
CA MET A 182 14.85 6.72 12.92
C MET A 182 16.38 6.79 12.97
N LEU A 183 17.09 5.68 12.76
CA LEU A 183 18.54 5.61 12.87
C LEU A 183 19.28 6.67 12.01
N PRO A 184 19.01 6.82 10.70
CA PRO A 184 19.68 7.84 9.89
C PRO A 184 19.34 9.26 10.35
N MET A 185 18.09 9.51 10.79
CA MET A 185 17.69 10.82 11.33
C MET A 185 18.51 11.16 12.59
N GLN A 186 18.65 10.22 13.53
CA GLN A 186 19.40 10.40 14.77
C GLN A 186 20.89 10.67 14.53
N LEU A 187 21.48 9.99 13.54
CA LEU A 187 22.86 10.24 13.12
C LEU A 187 23.04 11.65 12.53
N VAL A 188 22.08 12.12 11.72
CA VAL A 188 22.11 13.46 11.12
C VAL A 188 21.99 14.57 12.17
N ILE A 189 21.16 14.38 13.20
CA ILE A 189 21.04 15.36 14.30
C ILE A 189 22.15 15.23 15.35
N HIS A 190 23.13 14.35 15.13
CA HIS A 190 24.27 14.10 16.03
C HIS A 190 23.89 13.54 17.43
N GLU A 191 22.72 12.93 17.56
CA GLU A 191 22.26 12.27 18.80
C GLU A 191 22.81 10.84 18.89
N PHE A 192 24.13 10.71 19.08
CA PHE A 192 24.84 9.43 18.99
C PHE A 192 24.42 8.39 20.05
N GLN A 193 23.99 8.84 21.24
CA GLN A 193 23.50 7.92 22.28
C GLN A 193 22.19 7.26 21.85
N ALA A 194 21.23 8.07 21.37
CA ALA A 194 19.97 7.56 20.85
C ALA A 194 20.20 6.68 19.61
N ALA A 195 21.11 7.09 18.71
CA ALA A 195 21.49 6.30 17.54
C ALA A 195 22.08 4.92 17.91
N ALA A 196 22.92 4.85 18.96
CA ALA A 196 23.47 3.58 19.43
C ALA A 196 22.38 2.64 19.97
N VAL A 197 21.44 3.16 20.77
CA VAL A 197 20.31 2.38 21.28
C VAL A 197 19.41 1.91 20.13
N THR A 198 19.00 2.79 19.23
CA THR A 198 18.20 2.46 18.05
C THR A 198 18.91 1.44 17.16
N GLY A 199 20.22 1.58 16.98
CA GLY A 199 21.05 0.63 16.22
C GLY A 199 21.07 -0.75 16.86
N ALA A 200 21.19 -0.84 18.19
CA ALA A 200 21.10 -2.11 18.90
C ALA A 200 19.73 -2.76 18.73
N VAL A 201 18.63 -2.00 18.89
CA VAL A 201 17.27 -2.50 18.67
C VAL A 201 17.07 -2.94 17.23
N PHE A 202 17.56 -2.17 16.25
CA PHE A 202 17.52 -2.52 14.83
C PHE A 202 18.21 -3.86 14.54
N LEU A 203 19.41 -4.09 15.11
CA LEU A 203 20.13 -5.35 14.96
C LEU A 203 19.38 -6.51 15.61
N LEU A 204 18.84 -6.32 16.81
CA LEU A 204 18.01 -7.35 17.48
C LEU A 204 16.77 -7.70 16.66
N CYS A 205 16.06 -6.70 16.13
CA CYS A 205 14.91 -6.93 15.26
C CYS A 205 15.31 -7.58 13.93
N SER A 206 16.47 -7.24 13.37
CA SER A 206 17.00 -7.88 12.15
C SER A 206 17.27 -9.38 12.38
N ILE A 207 17.87 -9.72 13.51
CA ILE A 207 18.08 -11.12 13.94
C ILE A 207 16.72 -11.81 14.17
N GLY A 208 15.78 -11.13 14.83
CA GLY A 208 14.41 -11.64 15.01
C GLY A 208 13.73 -11.95 13.68
N MET A 209 13.76 -11.03 12.72
CA MET A 209 13.21 -11.22 11.37
C MET A 209 13.88 -12.40 10.65
N TYR A 210 15.19 -12.58 10.82
CA TYR A 210 15.89 -13.73 10.25
C TYR A 210 15.34 -15.07 10.76
N PHE A 211 15.11 -15.19 12.08
CA PHE A 211 14.65 -16.44 12.69
C PHE A 211 13.15 -16.71 12.53
N PHE A 212 12.32 -15.68 12.72
CA PHE A 212 10.87 -15.82 12.74
C PHE A 212 10.27 -15.77 11.34
N TRP A 213 10.89 -15.07 10.39
CA TRP A 213 10.37 -14.93 9.04
C TRP A 213 11.27 -15.62 8.01
N TYR A 214 12.49 -15.14 7.80
CA TYR A 214 13.35 -15.58 6.68
C TYR A 214 13.62 -17.09 6.68
N LYS A 215 14.02 -17.66 7.82
CA LYS A 215 14.32 -19.10 7.94
C LYS A 215 13.08 -20.00 7.80
N LYS A 216 11.88 -19.43 7.95
CA LYS A 216 10.60 -20.16 7.92
C LYS A 216 9.89 -20.05 6.58
N LEU A 217 10.44 -19.26 5.64
CA LEU A 217 9.91 -19.20 4.28
C LEU A 217 10.01 -20.56 3.59
N PRO A 218 9.00 -20.95 2.80
CA PRO A 218 9.11 -22.12 1.95
C PRO A 218 10.33 -21.99 1.04
N PRO A 219 11.07 -23.08 0.79
CA PRO A 219 12.11 -23.05 -0.24
C PRO A 219 11.48 -22.60 -1.56
N ALA A 220 12.18 -21.73 -2.29
CA ALA A 220 11.74 -21.32 -3.61
C ALA A 220 11.49 -22.59 -4.43
N GLN A 221 10.25 -22.79 -4.86
CA GLN A 221 9.94 -23.89 -5.76
C GLN A 221 10.79 -23.66 -7.00
N ALA A 222 11.73 -24.58 -7.26
CA ALA A 222 12.43 -24.63 -8.53
C ALA A 222 11.35 -24.86 -9.60
N GLN A 223 11.02 -23.81 -10.34
CA GLN A 223 10.23 -23.87 -11.56
C GLN A 223 11.13 -24.38 -12.69
#